data_AF-A0A843RTY3-F1
#
_entry.id   AF-A0A843RTY3-F1
#
_cell.length_a   1.000
_cell.length_b   1.000
_cell.length_c   1.000
_cell.angle_alpha   90.00
_cell.angle_beta   90.00
_cell.angle_gamma   90.00
#
_symmetry.space_group_name_H-M   'P 1'
#
loop_
_entity.id
_entity.type
_entity.pdbx_description
1 polymer ?
#
loop_
_entity_poly.entity_id
_entity_poly.type
_entity_poly.pdbx_seq_one_letter_code
_entity_poly.pdbx_strand_id
1 'polypeptide(L)'
;VAKAASRDLGPLLASRRLASTTVSATMRAAHLAGIAVFATGGIGGVHRGASTSFDVSSDIDELAATPVAVISSGAKSILDLAATLELLETRRVPVVGYGVDELPAFYSTSSGLRVPHRVDGPEAAAAAFAAHRSISGAGGMLIVQPPPAELALDPAQVNAWIADALRDAESGGVTGGAVTPHL
;
A
#
# COMPACT_ATOMS: atom_id res chain seq x y z
N VAL A 1 4.45 5.30 -20.79
CA VAL A 1 3.01 5.10 -20.52
C VAL A 1 2.67 5.92 -19.27
N ALA A 2 1.52 6.61 -19.22
CA ALA A 2 1.17 7.44 -18.05
C ALA A 2 0.94 6.55 -16.82
N LYS A 3 1.31 7.02 -15.62
CA LYS A 3 0.93 6.38 -14.35
C LYS A 3 -0.41 6.95 -13.90
N ALA A 4 -1.39 6.10 -13.59
CA ALA A 4 -2.76 6.50 -13.28
C ALA A 4 -3.18 6.06 -11.89
N ALA A 5 -3.42 7.02 -11.00
CA ALA A 5 -4.19 6.83 -9.77
C ALA A 5 -5.70 6.98 -10.05
N SER A 6 -6.54 6.68 -9.07
CA SER A 6 -8.01 6.72 -9.25
C SER A 6 -8.53 8.09 -9.71
N ARG A 7 -7.88 9.19 -9.29
CA ARG A 7 -8.19 10.56 -9.76
C ARG A 7 -7.92 10.78 -11.26
N ASP A 8 -6.99 10.02 -11.84
CA ASP A 8 -6.53 10.20 -13.22
C ASP A 8 -7.43 9.44 -14.22
N LEU A 9 -8.27 8.50 -13.74
CA LEU A 9 -9.10 7.64 -14.57
C LEU A 9 -10.03 8.42 -15.49
N GLY A 10 -10.76 9.42 -14.97
CA GLY A 10 -11.70 10.21 -15.77
C GLY A 10 -11.03 10.91 -16.98
N PRO A 11 -10.01 11.76 -16.75
CA PRO A 11 -9.28 12.40 -17.84
C PRO A 11 -8.61 11.43 -18.83
N LEU A 12 -8.06 10.31 -18.35
CA LEU A 12 -7.39 9.32 -19.21
C LEU A 12 -8.37 8.53 -20.08
N LEU A 13 -9.53 8.17 -19.53
CA LEU A 13 -10.61 7.53 -20.29
C LEU A 13 -11.16 8.47 -21.37
N ALA A 14 -11.41 9.73 -21.02
CA ALA A 14 -11.88 10.74 -21.98
C ALA A 14 -10.90 10.95 -23.14
N SER A 15 -9.60 10.90 -22.85
CA SER A 15 -8.54 11.05 -23.85
C SER A 15 -8.15 9.76 -24.58
N ARG A 16 -8.75 8.61 -24.23
CA ARG A 16 -8.48 7.28 -24.81
C ARG A 16 -6.99 6.92 -24.83
N ARG A 17 -6.25 7.29 -23.78
CA ARG A 17 -4.81 7.03 -23.67
C ARG A 17 -4.54 5.77 -22.85
N LEU A 18 -3.45 5.08 -23.20
CA LEU A 18 -2.93 3.98 -22.41
C LEU A 18 -2.26 4.50 -21.13
N ALA A 19 -2.52 3.82 -20.02
CA ALA A 19 -1.93 4.11 -18.71
C ALA A 19 -1.69 2.83 -17.90
N SER A 20 -0.68 2.88 -17.03
CA SER A 20 -0.41 1.86 -16.02
C SER A 20 -1.08 2.28 -14.72
N THR A 21 -2.01 1.46 -14.22
CA THR A 21 -2.78 1.76 -13.02
C THR A 21 -1.97 1.54 -11.75
N THR A 22 -2.06 2.46 -10.80
CA THR A 22 -1.56 2.25 -9.43
C THR A 22 -2.49 1.32 -8.65
N VAL A 23 -2.21 1.10 -7.36
CA VAL A 23 -3.10 0.34 -6.48
C VAL A 23 -4.49 0.99 -6.42
N SER A 24 -4.58 2.31 -6.18
CA SER A 24 -5.89 3.00 -6.13
C SER A 24 -6.73 2.84 -7.40
N ALA A 25 -6.14 3.07 -8.58
CA ALA A 25 -6.87 2.89 -9.84
C ALA A 25 -7.25 1.41 -10.08
N THR A 26 -6.37 0.47 -9.74
CA THR A 26 -6.60 -0.96 -9.93
C THR A 26 -7.71 -1.48 -9.01
N MET A 27 -7.73 -1.05 -7.75
CA MET A 27 -8.81 -1.37 -6.81
C MET A 27 -10.16 -0.91 -7.34
N ARG A 28 -10.25 0.33 -7.81
CA ARG A 28 -11.50 0.87 -8.37
C ARG A 28 -11.98 0.07 -9.58
N ALA A 29 -11.06 -0.23 -10.51
CA ALA A 29 -11.38 -1.04 -11.67
C ALA A 29 -11.80 -2.47 -11.29
N ALA A 30 -11.10 -3.10 -10.35
CA ALA A 30 -11.43 -4.43 -9.83
C ALA A 30 -12.84 -4.47 -9.24
N HIS A 31 -13.19 -3.49 -8.39
CA HIS A 31 -14.51 -3.40 -7.79
C HIS A 31 -15.62 -3.23 -8.84
N LEU A 32 -15.42 -2.34 -9.83
CA LEU A 32 -16.36 -2.17 -10.95
C LEU A 32 -16.54 -3.44 -11.78
N ALA A 33 -15.51 -4.29 -11.84
CA ALA A 33 -15.56 -5.59 -12.51
C ALA A 33 -16.08 -6.73 -11.63
N GLY A 34 -16.46 -6.47 -10.37
CA GLY A 34 -16.90 -7.51 -9.42
C GLY A 34 -15.76 -8.39 -8.87
N ILE A 35 -14.51 -7.95 -9.01
CA ILE A 35 -13.32 -8.65 -8.49
C ILE A 35 -13.07 -8.15 -7.06
N ALA A 36 -13.06 -9.08 -6.11
CA ALA A 36 -13.00 -8.76 -4.69
C ALA A 36 -11.59 -8.85 -4.07
N VAL A 37 -10.61 -9.39 -4.81
CA VAL A 37 -9.25 -9.63 -4.31
C VAL A 37 -8.23 -9.13 -5.32
N PHE A 38 -7.23 -8.41 -4.84
CA PHE A 38 -6.14 -7.83 -5.65
C PHE A 38 -4.79 -8.07 -4.97
N ALA A 39 -3.85 -8.71 -5.66
CA ALA A 39 -2.48 -8.90 -5.18
C ALA A 39 -1.51 -7.91 -5.83
N THR A 40 -0.61 -7.33 -5.04
CA THR A 40 0.45 -6.42 -5.49
C THR A 40 1.69 -6.61 -4.63
N GLY A 41 2.84 -6.07 -5.03
CA GLY A 41 4.03 -6.13 -4.19
C GLY A 41 3.86 -5.32 -2.91
N GLY A 42 3.46 -4.05 -3.02
CA GLY A 42 3.37 -3.14 -1.89
C GLY A 42 2.48 -1.95 -2.21
N ILE A 43 1.67 -1.52 -1.24
CA ILE A 43 0.83 -0.34 -1.39
C ILE A 43 1.66 0.95 -1.33
N GLY A 44 1.11 2.05 -1.84
CA GLY A 44 1.54 3.38 -1.43
C GLY A 44 1.09 3.68 0.00
N GLY A 45 1.54 4.80 0.56
CA GLY A 45 1.24 5.19 1.93
C GLY A 45 1.67 6.61 2.22
N VAL A 46 1.99 6.88 3.48
CA VAL A 46 2.51 8.18 3.91
C VAL A 46 4.00 8.25 3.56
N HIS A 47 4.42 9.30 2.85
CA HIS A 47 5.83 9.48 2.52
C HIS A 47 6.61 10.02 3.73
N ARG A 48 7.90 9.73 3.79
CA ARG A 48 8.79 10.35 4.79
C ARG A 48 8.77 11.87 4.59
N GLY A 49 8.57 12.64 5.67
CA GLY A 49 8.43 14.10 5.62
C GLY A 49 7.01 14.62 5.31
N ALA A 50 6.01 13.73 5.22
CA ALA A 50 4.62 14.12 4.94
C ALA A 50 3.97 15.04 5.99
N SER A 51 4.52 15.13 7.21
CA SER A 51 4.07 16.11 8.21
C SER A 51 4.21 17.56 7.74
N THR A 52 5.09 17.80 6.77
CA THR A 52 5.31 19.12 6.16
C THR A 52 4.82 19.17 4.72
N SER A 53 5.07 18.12 3.93
CA SER A 53 4.74 18.10 2.49
C SER A 53 3.31 17.66 2.19
N PHE A 54 2.64 16.99 3.12
CA PHE A 54 1.34 16.32 2.92
C PHE A 54 1.36 15.27 1.80
N ASP A 55 2.54 14.73 1.46
CA ASP A 55 2.68 13.70 0.43
C ASP A 55 2.19 12.34 0.93
N VAL A 56 0.93 12.04 0.61
CA VAL A 56 0.24 10.82 1.02
C VAL A 56 -0.39 10.17 -0.22
N SER A 57 -0.12 8.88 -0.40
CA SER A 57 -0.69 8.12 -1.52
C SER A 57 -2.21 8.07 -1.47
N SER A 58 -2.85 8.26 -2.63
CA SER A 58 -4.28 8.03 -2.84
C SER A 58 -4.73 6.59 -2.54
N ASP A 59 -3.78 5.64 -2.44
CA ASP A 59 -4.08 4.25 -2.10
C ASP A 59 -4.77 4.13 -0.74
N ILE A 60 -4.45 5.03 0.21
CA ILE A 60 -5.05 5.06 1.55
C ILE A 60 -6.55 5.37 1.47
N ASP A 61 -6.91 6.41 0.74
CA ASP A 61 -8.32 6.80 0.59
C ASP A 61 -9.09 5.82 -0.29
N GLU A 62 -8.43 5.18 -1.26
CA GLU A 62 -9.08 4.13 -2.05
C GLU A 62 -9.31 2.86 -1.22
N LEU A 63 -8.35 2.45 -0.39
CA LEU A 63 -8.55 1.39 0.61
C LEU A 63 -9.71 1.70 1.54
N ALA A 64 -9.89 2.96 1.94
CA ALA A 64 -11.01 3.36 2.79
C ALA A 64 -12.38 3.33 2.08
N ALA A 65 -12.40 3.42 0.75
CA ALA A 65 -13.62 3.63 -0.03
C ALA A 65 -14.06 2.40 -0.84
N THR A 66 -13.13 1.53 -1.24
CA THR A 66 -13.39 0.50 -2.25
C THR A 66 -13.25 -0.90 -1.66
N PRO A 67 -14.34 -1.72 -1.62
CA PRO A 67 -14.39 -2.99 -0.91
C PRO A 67 -13.68 -4.12 -1.67
N VAL A 68 -12.36 -4.03 -1.72
CA VAL A 68 -11.43 -5.01 -2.31
C VAL A 68 -10.38 -5.36 -1.26
N ALA A 69 -10.12 -6.65 -1.08
CA ALA A 69 -9.00 -7.12 -0.27
C ALA A 69 -7.69 -6.95 -1.07
N VAL A 70 -6.75 -6.19 -0.53
CA VAL A 70 -5.42 -6.00 -1.12
C VAL A 70 -4.42 -6.87 -0.38
N ILE A 71 -3.73 -7.74 -1.10
CA ILE A 71 -2.68 -8.60 -0.56
C ILE A 71 -1.34 -8.02 -0.98
N SER A 72 -0.45 -7.73 -0.02
CA SER A 72 0.88 -7.19 -0.30
C SER A 72 1.91 -7.50 0.79
N SER A 73 3.18 -7.20 0.53
CA SER A 73 4.22 -7.20 1.56
C SER A 73 4.27 -5.88 2.35
N GLY A 74 3.10 -5.37 2.72
CA GLY A 74 2.95 -4.09 3.41
C GLY A 74 2.98 -2.89 2.44
N ALA A 75 3.43 -1.74 2.95
CA ALA A 75 3.69 -0.56 2.16
C ALA A 75 5.15 -0.55 1.67
N LYS A 76 5.43 0.09 0.53
CA LYS A 76 6.79 0.15 -0.04
C LYS A 76 7.79 0.70 0.99
N SER A 77 9.00 0.14 1.03
CA SER A 77 10.04 0.45 2.03
C SER A 77 10.47 1.93 2.06
N ILE A 78 10.31 2.64 0.93
CA ILE A 78 10.58 4.08 0.79
C ILE A 78 9.59 4.99 1.54
N LEU A 79 8.56 4.44 2.17
CA LEU A 79 7.53 5.16 2.89
C LEU A 79 7.79 5.22 4.40
N ASP A 80 7.03 6.09 5.07
CA ASP A 80 6.92 6.09 6.53
C ASP A 80 5.87 5.04 6.94
N LEU A 81 6.34 3.87 7.37
CA LEU A 81 5.46 2.74 7.71
C LEU A 81 4.62 3.02 8.96
N ALA A 82 5.17 3.72 9.95
CA ALA A 82 4.45 4.04 11.18
C ALA A 82 3.32 5.02 10.89
N ALA A 83 3.61 6.12 10.19
CA ALA A 83 2.58 7.07 9.79
C ALA A 83 1.55 6.45 8.83
N THR A 84 1.96 5.49 8.00
CA THR A 84 1.04 4.74 7.14
C THR A 84 0.05 3.92 7.96
N LEU A 85 0.50 3.19 8.99
CA LEU A 85 -0.40 2.43 9.87
C LEU A 85 -1.39 3.34 10.60
N GLU A 86 -0.92 4.44 11.18
CA GLU A 86 -1.75 5.44 11.87
C GLU A 86 -2.84 6.02 10.95
N LEU A 87 -2.49 6.30 9.70
CA LEU A 87 -3.45 6.83 8.75
C LEU A 87 -4.45 5.77 8.27
N LEU A 88 -4.02 4.53 8.08
CA LEU A 88 -4.93 3.41 7.78
C LEU A 88 -5.92 3.19 8.92
N GLU A 89 -5.46 3.25 10.18
CA GLU A 89 -6.33 3.22 11.36
C GLU A 89 -7.36 4.36 11.32
N THR A 90 -6.89 5.60 11.15
CA THR A 90 -7.75 6.80 11.07
C THR A 90 -8.81 6.65 9.97
N ARG A 91 -8.45 6.01 8.85
CA ARG A 91 -9.33 5.79 7.70
C ARG A 91 -10.19 4.53 7.82
N ARG A 92 -10.10 3.81 8.93
CA ARG A 92 -10.86 2.59 9.25
C ARG A 92 -10.56 1.43 8.30
N VAL A 93 -9.35 1.38 7.78
CA VAL A 93 -8.87 0.27 6.93
C VAL A 93 -8.24 -0.79 7.83
N PRO A 94 -8.82 -2.01 7.91
CA PRO A 94 -8.20 -3.08 8.67
C PRO A 94 -6.88 -3.50 8.03
N VAL A 95 -5.84 -3.61 8.85
CA VAL A 95 -4.55 -4.22 8.47
C VAL A 95 -4.45 -5.57 9.18
N VAL A 96 -4.29 -6.63 8.39
CA VAL A 96 -4.33 -8.02 8.88
C VAL A 96 -3.07 -8.74 8.44
N GLY A 97 -2.30 -9.27 9.39
CA GLY A 97 -1.17 -10.14 9.10
C GLY A 97 -1.60 -11.55 8.72
N TYR A 98 -1.08 -12.06 7.62
CA TYR A 98 -1.24 -13.45 7.21
C TYR A 98 -0.16 -14.32 7.86
N GLY A 99 -0.51 -15.01 8.94
CA GLY A 99 0.41 -15.83 9.73
C GLY A 99 1.47 -15.05 10.51
N VAL A 100 1.34 -13.72 10.60
CA VAL A 100 2.32 -12.83 11.23
C VAL A 100 1.63 -11.79 12.12
N ASP A 101 2.34 -11.35 13.16
CA ASP A 101 1.90 -10.31 14.10
C ASP A 101 2.63 -8.97 13.86
N GLU A 102 3.46 -8.92 12.82
CA GLU A 102 4.29 -7.78 12.46
C GLU A 102 4.05 -7.38 11.01
N LEU A 103 4.08 -6.07 10.75
CA LEU A 103 4.00 -5.50 9.43
C LEU A 103 5.32 -5.79 8.68
N PRO A 104 5.29 -6.46 7.52
CA PRO A 104 6.47 -6.58 6.67
C PRO A 104 6.86 -5.24 6.05
N ALA A 105 8.16 -5.01 5.89
CA ALA A 105 8.73 -3.77 5.35
C ALA A 105 9.04 -3.89 3.84
N PHE A 106 8.11 -4.45 3.06
CA PHE A 106 8.24 -4.72 1.63
C PHE A 106 9.34 -5.73 1.28
N TYR A 107 10.62 -5.31 1.31
CA TYR A 107 11.76 -6.19 1.05
C TYR A 107 12.21 -6.99 2.27
N SER A 108 11.88 -6.53 3.48
CA SER A 108 12.25 -7.20 4.72
C SER A 108 11.04 -7.83 5.40
N THR A 109 11.26 -8.95 6.07
CA THR A 109 10.24 -9.67 6.84
C THR A 109 9.76 -8.89 8.06
N SER A 110 10.57 -7.96 8.57
CA SER A 110 10.35 -7.22 9.81
C SER A 110 10.48 -5.71 9.57
N SER A 111 9.58 -4.94 10.20
CA SER A 111 9.60 -3.48 10.29
C SER A 111 9.74 -2.96 11.74
N GLY A 112 9.56 -3.84 12.73
CA GLY A 112 9.39 -3.49 14.15
C GLY A 112 7.98 -3.01 14.51
N LEU A 113 7.05 -2.93 13.56
CA LEU A 113 5.69 -2.45 13.77
C LEU A 113 4.70 -3.60 13.82
N ARG A 114 3.84 -3.65 14.85
CA ARG A 114 2.83 -4.71 14.96
C ARG A 114 1.65 -4.43 14.04
N VAL A 115 1.04 -5.50 13.51
CA VAL A 115 -0.29 -5.40 12.88
C VAL A 115 -1.38 -5.57 13.94
N PRO A 116 -2.53 -4.88 13.82
CA PRO A 116 -3.62 -4.97 14.80
C PRO A 116 -4.32 -6.34 14.84
N HIS A 117 -4.31 -7.07 13.73
CA HIS A 117 -5.02 -8.34 13.56
C HIS A 117 -4.14 -9.37 12.86
N ARG A 118 -4.36 -10.65 13.19
CA ARG A 118 -3.72 -11.79 12.54
C ARG A 118 -4.77 -12.81 12.13
N VAL A 119 -4.56 -13.42 10.96
CA VAL A 119 -5.31 -14.60 10.48
C VAL A 119 -4.33 -15.67 10.03
N ASP A 120 -4.70 -16.93 10.25
CA ASP A 120 -3.90 -18.08 9.85
C ASP A 120 -4.65 -18.87 8.77
N GLY A 121 -4.15 -18.83 7.54
CA GLY A 121 -4.72 -19.56 6.40
C GLY A 121 -5.70 -18.75 5.54
N PRO A 122 -5.90 -19.16 4.28
CA PRO A 122 -6.71 -18.41 3.32
C PRO A 122 -8.20 -18.42 3.67
N GLU A 123 -8.72 -19.46 4.32
CA GLU A 123 -10.12 -19.54 4.75
C GLU A 123 -10.42 -18.51 5.83
N ALA A 124 -9.52 -18.35 6.82
CA ALA A 124 -9.67 -17.35 7.87
C ALA A 124 -9.58 -15.93 7.32
N ALA A 125 -8.64 -15.68 6.39
CA ALA A 125 -8.53 -14.41 5.69
C ALA A 125 -9.80 -14.07 4.87
N ALA A 126 -10.33 -15.04 4.13
CA ALA A 126 -11.57 -14.88 3.37
C ALA A 126 -12.78 -14.61 4.28
N ALA A 127 -12.89 -15.31 5.41
CA ALA A 127 -13.94 -15.10 6.39
C ALA A 127 -13.88 -13.69 7.01
N ALA A 128 -12.69 -13.22 7.39
CA ALA A 128 -12.50 -11.88 7.92
C ALA A 128 -12.91 -10.80 6.91
N PHE A 129 -12.48 -10.94 5.64
CA PHE A 129 -12.86 -10.00 4.59
C PHE A 129 -14.36 -10.05 4.25
N ALA A 130 -14.97 -11.23 4.24
CA ALA A 130 -16.41 -11.38 4.04
C ALA A 130 -17.23 -10.75 5.18
N ALA A 131 -16.76 -10.87 6.42
CA ALA A 131 -17.38 -10.18 7.56
C ALA A 131 -17.23 -8.66 7.42
N HIS A 132 -16.03 -8.17 7.10
CA HIS A 132 -15.78 -6.73 6.92
C HIS A 132 -16.67 -6.12 5.82
N ARG A 133 -16.73 -6.74 4.63
CA ARG A 133 -17.54 -6.22 3.52
C ARG A 133 -19.05 -6.24 3.80
N SER A 134 -19.51 -7.02 4.78
CA SER A 134 -20.92 -7.08 5.16
C SER A 134 -21.37 -5.85 5.96
N ILE A 135 -20.42 -5.08 6.48
CA ILE A 135 -20.67 -3.83 7.21
C ILE A 135 -20.97 -2.74 6.17
N SER A 136 -22.12 -2.08 6.31
CA SER A 136 -22.53 -1.00 5.39
C SER A 136 -21.51 0.12 5.37
N GLY A 137 -21.01 0.46 4.17
CA GLY A 137 -20.01 1.52 3.99
C GLY A 137 -18.58 1.12 4.35
N ALA A 138 -18.30 -0.17 4.55
CA ALA A 138 -16.93 -0.67 4.68
C ALA A 138 -16.15 -0.50 3.38
N GLY A 139 -14.88 -0.11 3.52
CA GLY A 139 -13.91 -0.09 2.44
C GLY A 139 -13.29 -1.46 2.20
N GLY A 140 -12.04 -1.44 1.75
CA GLY A 140 -11.19 -2.60 1.56
C GLY A 140 -10.49 -3.04 2.84
N MET A 141 -9.69 -4.10 2.69
CA MET A 141 -8.89 -4.67 3.76
C MET A 141 -7.47 -4.89 3.24
N LEU A 142 -6.46 -4.49 4.00
CA LEU A 142 -5.06 -4.77 3.69
C LEU A 142 -4.65 -6.06 4.40
N ILE A 143 -4.31 -7.09 3.63
CA ILE A 143 -3.76 -8.34 4.13
C ILE A 143 -2.26 -8.35 3.82
N VAL A 144 -1.44 -8.39 4.86
CA VAL A 144 0.02 -8.31 4.70
C VAL A 144 0.67 -9.67 4.87
N GLN A 145 1.58 -9.99 3.96
CA GLN A 145 2.37 -11.21 3.96
C GLN A 145 3.84 -10.87 3.70
N PRO A 146 4.78 -11.31 4.56
CA PRO A 146 6.20 -11.04 4.34
C PRO A 146 6.70 -11.68 3.03
N PRO A 147 7.76 -11.14 2.42
CA PRO A 147 8.44 -11.83 1.33
C PRO A 147 8.97 -13.20 1.81
N PRO A 148 9.20 -14.16 0.89
CA PRO A 148 9.88 -15.41 1.23
C PRO A 148 11.20 -15.13 1.95
N ALA A 149 11.49 -15.89 3.02
CA ALA A 149 12.63 -15.62 3.90
C ALA A 149 13.97 -15.65 3.14
N GLU A 150 14.09 -16.49 2.13
CA GLU A 150 15.24 -16.63 1.24
C GLU A 150 15.42 -15.46 0.27
N LEU A 151 14.38 -14.65 0.05
CA LEU A 151 14.42 -13.43 -0.77
C LEU A 151 14.42 -12.14 0.09
N ALA A 152 14.22 -12.28 1.40
CA ALA A 152 14.13 -11.15 2.30
C ALA A 152 15.48 -10.47 2.49
N LEU A 153 15.48 -9.14 2.44
CA LEU A 153 16.67 -8.33 2.64
C LEU A 153 16.78 -7.88 4.08
N ASP A 154 18.02 -7.71 4.56
CA ASP A 154 18.30 -7.17 5.89
C ASP A 154 17.70 -5.76 6.03
N PRO A 155 16.80 -5.51 7.01
CA PRO A 155 16.23 -4.20 7.27
C PRO A 155 17.29 -3.09 7.39
N ALA A 156 18.43 -3.36 8.02
CA ALA A 156 19.47 -2.35 8.20
C ALA A 156 20.08 -1.93 6.86
N GLN A 157 20.33 -2.90 5.97
CA GLN A 157 20.87 -2.67 4.64
C GLN A 157 19.89 -1.90 3.75
N VAL A 158 18.60 -2.28 3.77
CA VAL A 158 17.55 -1.58 3.01
C VAL A 158 17.39 -0.14 3.47
N ASN A 159 17.38 0.09 4.79
CA ASN A 159 17.28 1.44 5.35
C ASN A 159 18.49 2.32 4.98
N ALA A 160 19.69 1.75 4.92
CA ALA A 160 20.88 2.48 4.46
C ALA A 160 20.73 2.94 3.00
N TRP A 161 20.33 2.05 2.09
CA TRP A 161 20.12 2.41 0.68
C TRP A 161 19.03 3.45 0.49
N ILE A 162 17.94 3.36 1.24
CA ILE A 162 16.86 4.34 1.19
C ILE A 162 17.34 5.70 1.70
N ALA A 163 18.11 5.72 2.79
CA ALA A 163 18.68 6.97 3.29
C ALA A 163 19.61 7.61 2.25
N ASP A 164 20.40 6.81 1.53
CA ASP A 164 21.27 7.29 0.44
C ASP A 164 20.44 7.86 -0.72
N ALA A 165 19.42 7.14 -1.17
CA ALA A 165 18.54 7.56 -2.26
C ALA A 165 17.73 8.82 -1.92
N LEU A 166 17.30 8.99 -0.67
CA LEU A 166 16.63 10.20 -0.20
C LEU A 166 17.56 11.41 -0.22
N ARG A 167 18.81 11.26 0.21
CA ARG A 167 19.81 12.35 0.12
C ARG A 167 20.11 12.73 -1.32
N ASP A 168 20.18 11.75 -2.22
CA ASP A 168 20.34 11.99 -3.65
C ASP A 168 19.14 12.76 -4.22
N ALA A 169 17.91 12.32 -3.95
CA ALA A 169 16.68 12.97 -4.37
C ALA A 169 16.58 14.43 -3.89
N GLU A 170 16.92 14.69 -2.62
CA GLU A 170 16.98 16.04 -2.05
C GLU A 170 18.01 16.91 -2.77
N SER A 171 19.23 16.38 -3.00
CA SER A 171 20.29 17.11 -3.70
C SER A 171 19.95 17.43 -5.16
N GLY A 172 19.16 16.56 -5.80
CA GLY A 172 18.65 16.74 -7.17
C GLY A 172 17.36 17.55 -7.27
N GLY A 173 16.75 17.97 -6.15
CA GLY A 173 15.48 18.70 -6.14
C GLY A 173 14.27 17.87 -6.61
N VAL A 174 14.33 16.54 -6.50
CA VAL A 174 13.25 15.63 -6.91
C VAL A 174 12.12 15.69 -5.87
N THR A 175 10.91 16.05 -6.30
CA THR A 175 9.77 16.26 -5.39
C THR A 175 8.46 15.64 -5.92
N GLY A 176 7.51 15.42 -5.00
CA GLY A 176 6.18 14.90 -5.30
C GLY A 176 6.18 13.52 -5.99
N GLY A 177 5.33 13.34 -6.99
CA GLY A 177 5.14 12.06 -7.69
C GLY A 177 6.39 11.51 -8.42
N ALA A 178 7.45 12.31 -8.56
CA ALA A 178 8.73 11.91 -9.12
C ALA A 178 9.66 11.23 -8.10
N VAL A 179 9.39 11.35 -6.79
CA VAL A 179 10.23 10.75 -5.73
C VAL A 179 10.18 9.23 -5.78
N THR A 180 8.99 8.62 -5.80
CA THR A 180 8.88 7.15 -5.78
C THR A 180 9.55 6.44 -6.97
N PRO A 181 9.50 6.95 -8.22
CA PRO A 181 10.28 6.36 -9.31
C PRO A 181 11.79 6.60 -9.23
N HIS A 182 12.24 7.60 -8.47
CA HIS A 182 13.66 7.92 -8.28
C HIS A 182 14.31 7.05 -7.20
N LEU A 183 13.57 6.75 -6.13
CA LEU A 183 13.98 5.88 -5.02
C LEU A 183 13.86 4.39 -5.38
#